data_AF-A0A1V6NXB0-F1
#
_entry.id   AF-A0A1V6NXB0-F1
#
_cell.length_a   1.000
_cell.length_b   1.000
_cell.length_c   1.000
_cell.angle_alpha   90.00
_cell.angle_beta   90.00
_cell.angle_gamma   90.00
#
_symmetry.space_group_name_H-M   'P 1'
#
loop_
_entity.id
_entity.type
_entity.pdbx_description
1 polymer ?
#
loop_
_entity_poly.entity_id
_entity_poly.type
_entity_poly.pdbx_seq_one_letter_code
_entity_poly.pdbx_strand_id
1 'polypeptide(L)'
;MLGDNHPIPAPSSQQLEMLTDLRVRGRSRAATRRILLAEAYDLIQQARAVIAIGSRAQGPDVALLWQLERTTETLLNQTRGLQNAEEMERAIWARVGQE
;
A
#
# COMPACT_ATOMS: atom_id res chain seq x y z
N MET A 1 22.08 -36.24 20.73
CA MET A 1 21.95 -34.96 20.02
C MET A 1 21.42 -33.94 21.01
N LEU A 2 22.32 -33.21 21.68
CA LEU A 2 21.94 -32.10 22.55
C LEU A 2 21.57 -30.95 21.62
N GLY A 3 20.30 -30.54 21.62
CA GLY A 3 19.87 -29.35 20.90
C GLY A 3 20.62 -28.16 21.47
N ASP A 4 21.20 -27.35 20.59
CA ASP A 4 21.85 -26.10 20.94
C ASP A 4 20.83 -25.17 21.61
N ASN A 5 20.76 -25.22 22.93
CA ASN A 5 20.05 -24.28 23.80
C ASN A 5 20.82 -22.96 23.84
N HIS A 6 21.03 -22.35 22.67
CA HIS A 6 21.42 -20.95 22.64
C HIS A 6 20.19 -20.11 23.00
N PRO A 7 20.20 -19.39 24.14
CA PRO A 7 19.10 -18.51 24.47
C PRO A 7 19.00 -17.45 23.37
N ILE A 8 17.82 -17.30 22.79
CA ILE A 8 17.54 -16.20 21.87
C ILE A 8 17.74 -14.91 22.69
N PRO A 9 18.67 -14.03 22.31
CA PRO A 9 18.94 -12.81 23.06
C PRO A 9 17.67 -11.97 23.13
N ALA A 10 17.34 -11.50 24.33
CA ALA A 10 16.19 -10.62 24.52
C ALA A 10 16.45 -9.30 23.77
N PRO A 11 15.45 -8.74 23.06
CA PRO A 11 15.62 -7.48 22.36
C PRO A 11 15.95 -6.34 23.33
N SER A 12 16.81 -5.41 22.91
CA SER A 12 17.08 -4.19 23.65
C SER A 12 15.84 -3.29 23.73
N SER A 13 15.79 -2.35 24.67
CA SER A 13 14.69 -1.36 24.75
C SER A 13 14.53 -0.57 23.46
N GLN A 14 15.63 -0.26 22.78
CA GLN A 14 15.62 0.43 21.48
C GLN A 14 15.02 -0.46 20.38
N GLN A 15 15.36 -1.76 20.35
CA GLN A 15 14.75 -2.70 19.41
C GLN A 15 13.24 -2.86 19.68
N LEU A 16 12.81 -2.89 20.94
CA LEU A 16 11.38 -2.94 21.30
C LEU A 16 10.62 -1.69 20.87
N GLU A 17 11.23 -0.50 21.01
CA GLU A 17 10.65 0.76 20.53
C GLU A 17 10.50 0.73 19.01
N MET A 18 11.55 0.36 18.27
CA MET A 18 11.51 0.22 16.80
C MET A 18 10.45 -0.78 16.34
N LEU A 19 10.33 -1.93 17.01
CA LEU A 19 9.32 -2.94 16.70
C LEU A 19 7.89 -2.43 16.96
N THR A 20 7.70 -1.65 18.02
CA THR A 20 6.40 -1.03 18.33
C THR A 20 6.03 -0.02 17.25
N ASP A 21 6.97 0.81 16.83
CA ASP A 21 6.81 1.77 15.75
C ASP A 21 6.46 1.09 14.42
N LEU A 22 7.20 0.04 14.05
CA LEU A 22 6.94 -0.77 12.86
C LEU A 22 5.55 -1.41 12.90
N ARG A 23 5.10 -1.87 14.06
CA ARG A 23 3.74 -2.43 14.23
C ARG A 23 2.66 -1.39 13.98
N VAL A 24 2.81 -0.18 14.53
CA VAL A 24 1.85 0.91 14.34
C VAL A 24 1.80 1.32 12.87
N ARG A 25 2.96 1.52 12.23
CA ARG A 25 3.04 1.87 10.81
C ARG A 25 2.48 0.78 9.91
N GLY A 26 2.75 -0.49 10.22
CA GLY A 26 2.19 -1.64 9.51
C GLY A 26 0.66 -1.69 9.52
N ARG A 27 0.03 -1.37 10.67
CA ARG A 27 -1.44 -1.27 10.76
C ARG A 27 -2.00 -0.14 9.91
N SER A 28 -1.39 1.04 10.00
CA SER A 28 -1.77 2.21 9.20
C SER A 28 -1.68 1.89 7.71
N ARG A 29 -0.58 1.29 7.26
CA ARG A 29 -0.39 0.85 5.88
C ARG A 29 -1.45 -0.15 5.43
N ALA A 30 -1.77 -1.15 6.25
CA ALA A 30 -2.78 -2.14 5.89
C ALA A 30 -4.16 -1.47 5.69
N ALA A 31 -4.50 -0.48 6.51
CA ALA A 31 -5.71 0.32 6.33
C ALA A 31 -5.68 1.15 5.04
N THR A 32 -4.58 1.89 4.79
CA THR A 32 -4.41 2.68 3.56
C THR A 32 -4.49 1.81 2.32
N ARG A 33 -3.86 0.62 2.32
CA ARG A 33 -3.94 -0.32 1.18
C ARG A 33 -5.37 -0.77 0.89
N ARG A 34 -6.17 -1.02 1.93
CA ARG A 34 -7.58 -1.39 1.75
C ARG A 34 -8.39 -0.27 1.11
N ILE A 35 -8.16 0.97 1.54
CA ILE A 35 -8.81 2.16 0.98
C ILE A 35 -8.44 2.30 -0.50
N LEU A 36 -7.15 2.26 -0.83
CA LEU A 36 -6.68 2.38 -2.22
C LEU A 36 -7.22 1.27 -3.12
N LEU A 37 -7.32 0.03 -2.61
CA LEU A 37 -7.90 -1.08 -3.37
C LEU A 37 -9.40 -0.90 -3.61
N ALA A 38 -10.15 -0.38 -2.63
CA ALA A 38 -11.56 -0.07 -2.80
C ALA A 38 -11.76 1.05 -3.84
N GLU A 39 -10.99 2.13 -3.73
CA GLU A 39 -11.05 3.25 -4.69
C GLU A 39 -10.65 2.82 -6.11
N ALA A 40 -9.62 1.98 -6.25
CA ALA A 40 -9.23 1.42 -7.54
C ALA A 40 -10.32 0.52 -8.14
N TYR A 41 -10.98 -0.29 -7.31
CA TYR A 41 -12.10 -1.12 -7.75
C TYR A 41 -13.26 -0.26 -8.27
N ASP A 42 -13.65 0.78 -7.52
CA ASP A 42 -14.72 1.69 -7.92
C ASP A 42 -14.38 2.42 -9.22
N LEU A 43 -13.12 2.85 -9.39
CA LEU A 43 -12.66 3.48 -10.63
C LEU A 43 -12.76 2.53 -11.83
N ILE A 44 -12.41 1.26 -11.67
CA ILE A 44 -12.55 0.25 -12.72
C ILE A 44 -14.03 0.08 -13.11
N GLN A 45 -14.95 0.09 -12.14
CA GLN A 45 -16.37 -0.01 -12.43
C GLN A 45 -16.89 1.23 -13.17
N GLN A 46 -16.43 2.43 -12.79
CA GLN A 46 -16.77 3.67 -13.51
C GLN A 46 -16.25 3.64 -14.94
N ALA A 47 -14.98 3.26 -15.15
CA ALA A 47 -14.40 3.13 -16.48
C ALA A 47 -15.17 2.13 -17.36
N ARG A 48 -15.57 0.97 -16.79
CA ARG A 48 -16.42 -0.01 -17.49
C ARG A 48 -17.77 0.56 -17.91
N ALA A 49 -18.42 1.31 -17.03
CA ALA A 49 -19.69 1.96 -17.34
C ALA A 49 -19.53 2.97 -18.48
N VAL A 50 -18.47 3.78 -18.46
CA VAL A 50 -18.16 4.75 -19.52
C VAL A 50 -17.94 4.06 -20.87
N ILE A 51 -17.18 2.97 -20.91
CA ILE A 51 -16.97 2.18 -22.13
C ILE A 51 -18.30 1.61 -22.65
N ALA A 52 -19.13 1.06 -21.75
CA ALA A 52 -20.42 0.49 -22.11
C ALA A 52 -21.40 1.54 -22.68
N ILE A 53 -21.40 2.76 -22.12
CA ILE A 53 -22.22 3.87 -22.62
C ILE A 53 -21.68 4.37 -23.97
N GLY A 54 -20.36 4.58 -24.08
CA GLY A 54 -19.70 5.04 -25.30
C GLY A 54 -19.92 4.11 -26.50
N SER A 55 -19.99 2.80 -26.26
CA SER A 55 -20.27 1.78 -27.30
C SER A 55 -21.68 1.83 -27.90
N ARG A 56 -22.61 2.60 -27.30
CA ARG A 56 -24.02 2.69 -27.72
C ARG A 56 -24.36 3.94 -28.56
N ALA A 57 -23.38 4.50 -29.27
CA ALA A 57 -23.51 5.49 -30.36
C ALA A 57 -23.33 6.99 -30.05
N GLN A 58 -23.09 7.42 -28.81
CA GLN A 58 -22.80 8.84 -28.50
C GLN A 58 -21.35 9.12 -28.09
N GLY A 59 -20.51 8.09 -28.00
CA GLY A 59 -19.15 8.24 -27.46
C GLY A 59 -19.17 8.59 -25.96
N PRO A 60 -18.08 8.34 -25.23
CA PRO A 60 -17.97 8.75 -23.84
C PRO A 60 -17.80 10.27 -23.73
N ASP A 61 -18.36 10.87 -22.69
CA ASP A 61 -18.12 12.28 -22.36
C ASP A 61 -16.62 12.50 -22.10
N VAL A 62 -16.02 13.43 -22.86
CA VAL A 62 -14.60 13.79 -22.76
C VAL A 62 -14.25 14.32 -21.37
N ALA A 63 -15.15 15.07 -20.73
CA ALA A 63 -14.92 15.57 -19.36
C ALA A 63 -14.80 14.42 -18.36
N LEU A 64 -15.62 13.38 -18.53
CA LEU A 64 -15.61 12.19 -17.70
C LEU A 64 -14.34 11.35 -17.92
N LEU A 65 -13.86 11.25 -19.16
CA LEU A 65 -12.57 10.59 -19.46
C LEU A 65 -11.40 11.31 -18.77
N TRP A 66 -11.33 12.64 -18.85
CA TRP A 66 -10.30 13.43 -18.16
C TRP A 66 -10.39 13.33 -16.63
N GLN A 67 -11.60 13.17 -16.09
CA GLN A 67 -11.77 12.95 -14.66
C GLN A 67 -11.24 11.57 -14.26
N LEU A 68 -11.59 10.51 -15.01
CA LEU A 68 -11.08 9.16 -14.78
C LEU A 68 -9.55 9.09 -14.85
N GLU A 69 -8.94 9.77 -15.82
CA GLU A 69 -7.48 9.86 -15.94
C GLU A 69 -6.85 10.51 -14.71
N ARG A 70 -7.33 11.69 -14.30
CA ARG A 70 -6.82 12.38 -13.10
C ARG A 70 -6.98 11.56 -11.82
N THR A 71 -8.10 10.86 -11.66
CA THR A 71 -8.32 9.97 -10.51
C THR A 71 -7.37 8.77 -10.56
N THR A 72 -7.10 8.22 -11.75
CA THR A 72 -6.10 7.15 -11.94
C THR A 72 -4.70 7.62 -11.54
N GLU A 73 -4.27 8.79 -12.01
CA GLU A 73 -2.96 9.35 -11.68
C GLU A 73 -2.79 9.59 -10.17
N THR A 74 -3.83 10.09 -9.52
CA THR A 74 -3.85 10.32 -8.07
C THR A 74 -3.66 9.00 -7.31
N LEU A 75 -4.42 7.95 -7.69
CA LEU A 75 -4.31 6.63 -7.09
C LEU A 75 -2.93 5.98 -7.32
N LEU A 76 -2.35 6.16 -8.50
CA LEU A 76 -0.99 5.69 -8.81
C LEU A 76 0.05 6.37 -7.93
N ASN A 77 -0.06 7.68 -7.74
CA ASN A 77 0.85 8.44 -6.88
C ASN A 77 0.73 8.02 -5.41
N GLN A 78 -0.47 7.82 -4.90
CA GLN A 78 -0.70 7.32 -3.55
C GLN A 78 -0.14 5.90 -3.36
N THR A 79 -0.33 5.03 -4.36
CA THR A 79 0.21 3.66 -4.33
C THR A 79 1.74 3.66 -4.32
N ARG A 80 2.38 4.52 -5.13
CA ARG A 80 3.84 4.70 -5.11
C ARG A 80 4.34 5.23 -3.77
N GLY A 81 3.64 6.20 -3.18
CA GLY A 81 3.95 6.69 -1.84
C GLY A 81 3.94 5.58 -0.79
N LEU A 82 2.95 4.67 -0.88
CA LEU A 82 2.86 3.51 0.00
C LEU A 82 4.01 2.52 -0.22
N GLN A 83 4.41 2.28 -1.46
CA GLN A 83 5.54 1.39 -1.80
C GLN A 83 6.86 1.95 -1.25
N ASN A 84 7.11 3.25 -1.39
CA ASN A 84 8.30 3.89 -0.83
C ASN A 84 8.35 3.76 0.69
N ALA A 85 7.21 3.92 1.37
CA ALA A 85 7.12 3.71 2.81
C ALA A 85 7.40 2.25 3.21
N GLU A 86 6.91 1.26 2.44
CA GLU A 86 7.25 -0.15 2.65
C GLU A 86 8.75 -0.42 2.51
N GLU A 87 9.40 0.19 1.52
CA GLU A 87 10.84 -0.01 1.27
C GLU A 87 11.69 0.57 2.40
N MET A 88 11.35 1.77 2.89
CA MET A 88 11.99 2.37 4.07
C MET A 88 11.84 1.48 5.31
N GLU A 89 10.66 0.88 5.52
CA GLU A 89 10.46 -0.03 6.65
C GLU A 89 11.24 -1.33 6.52
N ARG A 90 11.41 -1.89 5.31
CA ARG A 90 12.27 -3.07 5.11
C ARG A 90 13.71 -2.78 5.50
N ALA A 91 14.21 -1.57 5.23
CA ALA A 91 15.53 -1.15 5.67
C ALA A 91 15.64 -1.09 7.21
N ILE A 92 14.59 -0.67 7.91
CA ILE A 92 14.53 -0.68 9.38
C ILE A 92 14.51 -2.12 9.91
N TRP A 93 13.70 -3.01 9.32
CA TRP A 93 13.67 -4.44 9.67
C TRP A 93 15.03 -5.11 9.49
N ALA A 94 15.76 -4.78 8.42
CA ALA A 94 17.10 -5.30 8.18
C ALA A 94 18.10 -4.85 9.26
N ARG A 95 17.97 -3.61 9.78
CA ARG A 95 18.79 -3.11 10.88
C ARG A 95 18.51 -3.81 12.21
N VAL A 96 17.23 -4.03 12.54
CA VAL A 96 16.84 -4.73 13.79
C VAL A 96 17.40 -6.16 13.84
N GLY A 97 17.58 -6.82 12.70
CA GLY A 97 18.13 -8.18 12.64
C GLY A 97 19.66 -8.28 12.60
N GLN A 98 20.39 -7.15 12.55
CA GLN A 98 21.86 -7.12 12.49
C GLN A 98 22.54 -6.66 13.79
N GLU A 99 21.77 -6.22 14.78
CA GLU A 99 22.22 -5.82 16.13
C GLU A 99 21.89 -6.90 17.17
#